data_AF-A0AAN9GRX6-F1
#
_entry.id   AF-A0AAN9GRX6-F1
#
_cell.length_a   1.000
_cell.length_b   1.000
_cell.length_c   1.000
_cell.angle_alpha   90.00
_cell.angle_beta   90.00
_cell.angle_gamma   90.00
#
_symmetry.space_group_name_H-M   'P 1'
#
loop_
_entity.id
_entity.type
_entity.pdbx_description
1 polymer ?
#
loop_
_entity_poly.entity_id
_entity_poly.type
_entity_poly.pdbx_seq_one_letter_code
_entity_poly.pdbx_strand_id
1 'polypeptide(L)'
;MPLSNNEKSARHRAKVNADPVARARYLAKRRESYQRRKTEGKTKHPTVAELSKERQVELRNKWRQYQRSHRNKIRSEPLQSCSQDEMNSQWLQDLAPYSPSSELDSSSARQDSPVSSHSWMKQEPETEVIQWENINSVPADNYTDQDNTPNVAASTVIPPIMEDVPSGVMLTITKLQCLLESKQERIEALERQVQDLQEDRRFLRSQIENLTGALSTHVCRGVSDEATGKS
;
A
#
# COMPACT_ATOMS: atom_id res chain seq x y z
N MET A 1 -39.92 -2.02 13.94
CA MET A 1 -39.60 -1.69 12.54
C MET A 1 -38.97 -2.89 11.86
N PRO A 2 -39.55 -3.46 10.78
CA PRO A 2 -38.94 -4.57 10.05
C PRO A 2 -37.65 -4.11 9.33
N LEU A 3 -36.57 -4.90 9.45
CA LEU A 3 -35.30 -4.60 8.80
C LEU A 3 -35.40 -4.72 7.27
N SER A 4 -34.72 -3.84 6.54
CA SER A 4 -34.61 -3.92 5.08
C SER A 4 -33.80 -5.15 4.66
N ASN A 5 -33.99 -5.63 3.42
CA ASN A 5 -33.25 -6.78 2.91
C ASN A 5 -31.73 -6.53 2.82
N ASN A 6 -31.32 -5.28 2.57
CA ASN A 6 -29.92 -4.87 2.58
C ASN A 6 -29.33 -4.92 3.99
N GLU A 7 -30.07 -4.43 4.98
CA GLU A 7 -29.69 -4.45 6.39
C GLU A 7 -29.56 -5.90 6.91
N LYS A 8 -30.52 -6.77 6.58
CA LYS A 8 -30.45 -8.21 6.91
C LYS A 8 -29.22 -8.87 6.28
N SER A 9 -28.91 -8.55 5.02
CA SER A 9 -27.73 -9.07 4.32
C SER A 9 -26.43 -8.57 4.93
N ALA A 10 -26.37 -7.29 5.32
CA ALA A 10 -25.22 -6.69 5.97
C ALA A 10 -24.95 -7.34 7.33
N ARG A 11 -25.98 -7.50 8.16
CA ARG A 11 -25.89 -8.19 9.47
C ARG A 11 -25.46 -9.64 9.34
N HIS A 12 -25.99 -10.38 8.36
CA HIS A 12 -25.56 -11.74 8.08
C HIS A 12 -24.07 -11.79 7.69
N ARG A 13 -23.60 -10.88 6.82
CA ARG A 13 -22.18 -10.82 6.45
C ARG A 13 -21.30 -10.45 7.64
N ALA A 14 -21.72 -9.50 8.48
CA ALA A 14 -21.01 -9.13 9.69
C ALA A 14 -20.88 -10.34 10.65
N LYS A 15 -21.97 -11.07 10.86
CA LYS A 15 -21.98 -12.29 11.67
C LYS A 15 -21.05 -13.38 11.12
N VAL A 16 -21.05 -13.61 9.80
CA VAL A 16 -20.15 -14.59 9.16
C VAL A 16 -18.69 -14.13 9.19
N ASN A 17 -18.42 -12.82 9.11
CA ASN A 17 -17.05 -12.30 9.14
C ASN A 17 -16.43 -12.27 10.55
N ALA A 18 -17.25 -12.19 11.60
CA ALA A 18 -16.78 -12.19 12.98
C ALA A 18 -16.17 -13.53 13.43
N ASP A 19 -16.57 -14.65 12.82
CA ASP A 19 -16.01 -15.98 13.10
C ASP A 19 -15.17 -16.47 11.89
N PRO A 20 -13.84 -16.62 12.04
CA PRO A 20 -12.96 -17.03 10.95
C PRO A 20 -13.29 -18.43 10.41
N VAL A 21 -13.75 -19.35 11.26
CA VAL A 21 -14.09 -20.73 10.87
C VAL A 21 -15.41 -20.75 10.09
N ALA A 22 -16.42 -20.03 10.57
CA ALA A 22 -17.68 -19.86 9.85
C ALA A 22 -17.46 -19.17 8.50
N ARG A 23 -16.60 -18.15 8.44
CA ARG A 23 -16.20 -17.47 7.21
C ARG A 23 -15.54 -18.42 6.22
N ALA A 24 -14.59 -19.23 6.68
CA ALA A 24 -13.90 -20.22 5.85
C ALA A 24 -14.88 -21.24 5.24
N ARG A 25 -15.78 -21.80 6.06
CA ARG A 25 -16.82 -22.74 5.61
C ARG A 25 -17.78 -22.10 4.60
N TYR A 26 -18.22 -20.86 4.86
CA TYR A 26 -19.09 -20.12 3.95
C TYR A 26 -18.40 -19.87 2.59
N LEU A 27 -17.13 -19.44 2.59
CA LEU A 27 -16.37 -19.24 1.37
C LEU A 27 -16.12 -20.55 0.62
N ALA A 28 -15.83 -21.65 1.33
CA ALA A 28 -15.69 -22.99 0.74
C ALA A 28 -16.98 -23.42 0.02
N LYS A 29 -18.13 -23.32 0.68
CA LYS A 29 -19.45 -23.64 0.09
C LYS A 29 -19.76 -22.77 -1.14
N ARG A 30 -19.36 -21.49 -1.10
CA ARG A 30 -19.47 -20.58 -2.27
C ARG A 30 -18.59 -21.04 -3.44
N ARG A 31 -17.34 -21.42 -3.17
CA ARG A 31 -16.40 -21.91 -4.20
C ARG A 31 -16.94 -23.20 -4.83
N GLU A 32 -17.39 -24.14 -4.02
CA GLU A 32 -17.97 -25.41 -4.49
C GLU A 32 -19.23 -25.19 -5.35
N SER A 33 -20.16 -24.33 -4.90
CA SER A 33 -21.35 -23.96 -5.68
C SER A 33 -21.00 -23.25 -7.00
N TYR A 34 -19.95 -22.44 -7.01
CA TYR A 34 -19.46 -21.82 -8.23
C TYR A 34 -18.89 -22.86 -9.20
N GLN A 35 -18.07 -23.81 -8.71
CA GLN A 35 -17.53 -24.88 -9.55
C GLN A 35 -18.64 -25.76 -10.14
N ARG A 36 -19.64 -26.15 -9.34
CA ARG A 36 -20.82 -26.88 -9.85
C ARG A 36 -21.55 -26.13 -10.97
N ARG A 37 -21.79 -24.83 -10.80
CA ARG A 37 -22.42 -24.02 -11.86
C ARG A 37 -21.54 -23.86 -13.10
N LYS A 38 -20.22 -23.84 -12.92
CA LYS A 38 -19.24 -23.79 -14.02
C LYS A 38 -19.26 -25.09 -14.82
N THR A 39 -19.26 -26.25 -14.16
CA THR A 39 -19.35 -27.56 -14.83
C THR A 39 -20.69 -27.77 -15.51
N GLU A 40 -21.78 -27.25 -14.93
CA GLU A 40 -23.12 -27.29 -15.51
C GLU A 40 -23.34 -26.26 -16.64
N GLY A 41 -22.32 -25.47 -17.03
CA GLY A 41 -22.45 -24.44 -18.06
C GLY A 41 -23.41 -23.29 -17.72
N LYS A 42 -23.85 -23.18 -16.45
CA LYS A 42 -24.79 -22.15 -15.97
C LYS A 42 -24.10 -20.81 -15.66
N THR A 43 -22.79 -20.70 -15.92
CA THR A 43 -22.07 -19.43 -15.82
C THR A 43 -22.44 -18.55 -17.00
N LYS A 44 -23.25 -17.53 -16.74
CA LYS A 44 -23.77 -16.56 -17.74
C LYS A 44 -22.71 -15.75 -18.49
N HIS A 45 -21.44 -15.86 -18.08
CA HIS A 45 -20.35 -15.09 -18.66
C HIS A 45 -19.26 -16.04 -19.15
N PRO A 46 -18.90 -15.99 -20.44
CA PRO A 46 -17.79 -16.75 -20.98
C PRO A 46 -16.49 -16.36 -20.27
N THR A 47 -15.57 -17.30 -20.16
CA THR A 47 -14.26 -17.04 -19.56
C THR A 47 -13.54 -15.97 -20.40
N VAL A 48 -12.73 -15.10 -19.77
CA VAL A 48 -12.01 -14.04 -20.51
C VAL A 48 -11.16 -14.62 -21.65
N ALA A 49 -10.60 -15.82 -21.46
CA ALA A 49 -9.83 -16.55 -22.47
C ALA A 49 -10.66 -17.01 -23.68
N GLU A 50 -11.97 -17.20 -23.51
CA GLU A 50 -12.91 -17.59 -24.58
C GLU A 50 -13.41 -16.38 -25.38
N LEU A 51 -13.11 -15.15 -24.92
CA LEU A 51 -13.47 -13.93 -25.64
C LEU A 51 -12.45 -13.62 -26.73
N SER A 52 -12.95 -13.10 -27.86
CA SER A 52 -12.08 -12.51 -28.89
C SER A 52 -11.20 -11.40 -28.33
N LYS A 53 -10.02 -11.20 -28.91
CA LYS A 53 -9.04 -10.18 -28.47
C LYS A 53 -9.67 -8.79 -28.43
N GLU A 54 -10.48 -8.44 -29.42
CA GLU A 54 -11.17 -7.15 -29.49
C GLU A 54 -12.09 -6.94 -28.28
N ARG A 55 -12.89 -7.97 -27.95
CA ARG A 55 -13.82 -7.92 -26.82
C ARG A 55 -13.11 -7.88 -25.46
N GLN A 56 -11.96 -8.54 -25.35
CA GLN A 56 -11.11 -8.42 -24.15
C GLN A 56 -10.56 -7.00 -23.97
N VAL A 57 -10.13 -6.35 -25.07
CA VAL A 57 -9.65 -4.97 -25.05
C VAL A 57 -10.79 -4.00 -24.70
N GLU A 58 -11.98 -4.20 -25.27
CA GLU A 58 -13.18 -3.42 -24.98
C GLU A 58 -13.55 -3.48 -23.48
N LEU A 59 -13.62 -4.68 -22.89
CA LEU A 59 -13.88 -4.85 -21.46
C LEU A 59 -12.82 -4.18 -20.59
N ARG A 60 -11.54 -4.29 -20.98
CA ARG A 60 -10.45 -3.60 -20.27
C ARG A 60 -10.61 -2.09 -20.34
N ASN A 61 -10.97 -1.54 -21.50
CA ASN A 61 -11.20 -0.11 -21.66
C ASN A 61 -12.40 0.37 -20.83
N LYS A 62 -13.51 -0.38 -20.85
CA LYS A 62 -14.70 -0.11 -20.03
C LYS A 62 -14.37 -0.10 -18.54
N TRP A 63 -13.57 -1.06 -18.08
CA TRP A 63 -13.09 -1.10 -16.70
C TRP A 63 -12.22 0.10 -16.35
N ARG A 64 -11.28 0.50 -17.23
CA ARG A 64 -10.46 1.72 -17.01
C ARG A 64 -11.33 2.98 -16.94
N GLN A 65 -12.33 3.11 -17.81
CA GLN A 65 -13.27 4.24 -17.78
C GLN A 65 -14.08 4.27 -16.50
N TYR A 66 -14.61 3.12 -16.07
CA TYR A 66 -15.34 3.00 -14.80
C TYR A 66 -14.45 3.41 -13.61
N GLN A 67 -13.20 2.94 -13.56
CA GLN A 67 -12.25 3.32 -12.52
C GLN A 67 -11.95 4.82 -12.51
N ARG A 68 -11.74 5.43 -13.69
CA ARG A 68 -11.54 6.88 -13.81
C ARG A 68 -12.78 7.64 -13.33
N SER A 69 -13.97 7.23 -13.76
CA SER A 69 -15.23 7.83 -13.34
C SER A 69 -15.44 7.71 -11.83
N HIS A 70 -15.15 6.55 -11.24
CA HIS A 70 -15.25 6.33 -9.80
C HIS A 70 -14.28 7.22 -9.01
N ARG A 71 -13.03 7.35 -9.46
CA ARG A 71 -12.03 8.25 -8.85
C ARG A 71 -12.47 9.71 -8.95
N ASN A 72 -12.97 10.11 -10.12
CA ASN A 72 -13.49 11.45 -10.32
C ASN A 72 -14.69 11.71 -9.42
N LYS A 73 -15.62 10.75 -9.28
CA LYS A 73 -16.77 10.87 -8.38
C LYS A 73 -16.35 11.06 -6.92
N ILE A 74 -15.36 10.30 -6.44
CA ILE A 74 -14.82 10.50 -5.09
C ILE A 74 -14.19 11.89 -4.95
N ARG A 75 -13.46 12.36 -5.98
CA ARG A 75 -12.77 13.65 -5.94
C ARG A 75 -13.73 14.84 -6.11
N SER A 76 -14.84 14.64 -6.82
CA SER A 76 -15.82 15.68 -7.15
C SER A 76 -17.02 15.70 -6.21
N GLU A 77 -17.16 14.74 -5.30
CA GLU A 77 -18.10 14.88 -4.19
C GLU A 77 -17.58 16.01 -3.28
N PRO A 78 -18.29 17.15 -3.19
CA PRO A 78 -18.02 18.10 -2.14
C PRO A 78 -18.20 17.34 -0.82
N LEU A 79 -17.26 17.53 0.11
CA LEU A 79 -17.43 17.13 1.50
C LEU A 79 -18.60 17.93 2.09
N GLN A 80 -19.82 17.55 1.75
CA GLN A 80 -21.03 18.18 2.23
C GLN A 80 -21.52 17.36 3.41
N SER A 81 -21.39 17.97 4.58
CA SER A 81 -21.87 17.54 5.91
C SER A 81 -20.82 16.87 6.82
N CYS A 82 -19.91 17.69 7.35
CA CYS A 82 -19.89 17.87 8.79
C CYS A 82 -19.90 19.38 9.04
N SER A 83 -20.85 19.83 9.85
CA SER A 83 -21.14 21.20 10.23
C SER A 83 -19.89 22.07 10.41
N GLN A 84 -19.91 23.17 9.67
CA GLN A 84 -19.23 24.42 9.95
C GLN A 84 -19.66 24.90 11.33
N ASP A 85 -18.80 24.73 12.33
CA ASP A 85 -18.71 25.62 13.49
C ASP A 85 -17.25 25.66 13.95
N GLU A 86 -16.70 26.88 13.86
CA GLU A 86 -15.57 27.44 14.62
C GLU A 86 -14.36 26.54 14.90
N MET A 87 -13.37 26.54 14.00
CA MET A 87 -11.97 26.37 14.41
C MET A 87 -11.06 27.38 13.71
N ASN A 88 -10.95 28.54 14.36
CA ASN A 88 -9.70 29.19 14.70
C ASN A 88 -8.77 29.64 13.55
N SER A 89 -9.09 30.79 12.97
CA SER A 89 -8.28 31.53 11.98
C SER A 89 -7.00 32.19 12.55
N GLN A 90 -6.59 31.88 13.79
CA GLN A 90 -5.46 32.57 14.44
C GLN A 90 -4.07 32.04 14.02
N TRP A 91 -3.98 30.84 13.41
CA TRP A 91 -2.68 30.19 13.14
C TRP A 91 -2.07 30.47 11.76
N LEU A 92 -2.68 31.34 10.94
CA LEU A 92 -2.21 31.64 9.57
C LEU A 92 -1.66 33.06 9.37
N GLN A 93 -1.46 33.86 10.43
CA GLN A 93 -1.09 35.28 10.30
C GLN A 93 0.40 35.62 10.44
N ASP A 94 1.27 34.70 10.89
CA ASP A 94 2.64 35.09 11.31
C ASP A 94 3.80 34.66 10.39
N LEU A 95 3.58 34.20 9.16
CA LEU A 95 4.67 33.94 8.20
C LEU A 95 4.35 34.44 6.79
N ALA A 96 4.61 35.73 6.55
CA ALA A 96 5.29 36.30 5.36
C ALA A 96 4.76 37.71 5.01
N PRO A 97 5.60 38.76 5.06
CA PRO A 97 5.27 40.05 4.49
C PRO A 97 5.83 40.14 3.06
N TYR A 98 5.08 39.78 2.02
CA TYR A 98 5.24 40.37 0.67
C TYR A 98 3.98 40.15 -0.19
N SER A 99 3.59 41.23 -0.88
CA SER A 99 2.33 41.53 -1.56
C SER A 99 1.76 40.52 -2.57
N PRO A 100 0.42 40.54 -2.78
CA PRO A 100 -0.24 39.94 -3.93
C PRO A 100 -0.21 40.90 -5.14
N SER A 101 0.39 40.49 -6.26
CA SER A 101 0.26 41.17 -7.54
C SER A 101 -0.52 40.30 -8.54
N SER A 102 -1.80 40.66 -8.67
CA SER A 102 -2.56 40.91 -9.90
C SER A 102 -2.26 40.10 -11.18
N GLU A 103 -3.31 39.40 -11.62
CA GLU A 103 -3.88 39.39 -12.97
C GLU A 103 -2.94 39.17 -14.17
N LEU A 104 -3.01 37.99 -14.78
CA LEU A 104 -2.91 37.86 -16.24
C LEU A 104 -3.98 36.90 -16.77
N ASP A 105 -4.73 37.47 -17.69
CA ASP A 105 -5.85 37.02 -18.51
C ASP A 105 -5.40 36.09 -19.65
N SER A 106 -6.32 35.20 -20.11
CA SER A 106 -6.52 34.68 -21.50
C SER A 106 -5.33 34.20 -22.37
N SER A 107 -5.40 33.23 -23.29
CA SER A 107 -6.45 32.40 -23.89
C SER A 107 -5.78 31.38 -24.86
N SER A 108 -6.50 30.29 -25.13
CA SER A 108 -6.54 29.41 -26.33
C SER A 108 -5.60 29.64 -27.54
N ALA A 109 -4.91 28.59 -28.00
CA ALA A 109 -4.85 28.23 -29.44
C ALA A 109 -4.37 26.78 -29.66
N ARG A 110 -5.05 26.07 -30.55
CA ARG A 110 -4.69 24.76 -31.11
C ARG A 110 -3.46 24.88 -32.01
N GLN A 111 -2.53 23.92 -31.93
CA GLN A 111 -1.71 23.53 -33.07
C GLN A 111 -1.53 22.00 -33.10
N ASP A 112 -1.95 21.40 -34.21
CA ASP A 112 -1.63 20.05 -34.64
C ASP A 112 -0.20 20.02 -35.22
N SER A 113 0.61 19.03 -34.82
CA SER A 113 1.61 18.36 -35.68
C SER A 113 2.35 17.25 -34.90
N PRO A 114 2.63 16.08 -35.49
CA PRO A 114 3.23 14.94 -34.80
C PRO A 114 4.76 14.97 -34.94
N VAL A 115 5.47 15.29 -33.85
CA VAL A 115 6.93 15.09 -33.78
C VAL A 115 7.25 13.91 -32.88
N SER A 116 7.70 12.86 -33.55
CA SER A 116 8.48 11.75 -33.02
C SER A 116 9.57 12.25 -32.07
N SER A 117 9.50 11.85 -30.80
CA SER A 117 10.60 12.00 -29.86
C SER A 117 10.82 10.70 -29.09
N HIS A 118 11.84 9.96 -29.54
CA HIS A 118 12.52 8.92 -28.79
C HIS A 118 13.17 9.55 -27.54
N SER A 119 12.42 9.64 -26.44
CA SER A 119 12.88 10.22 -25.15
C SER A 119 13.01 9.17 -24.03
N TRP A 120 13.26 7.90 -24.36
CA TRP A 120 13.41 6.81 -23.38
C TRP A 120 14.85 6.30 -23.22
N MET A 121 15.83 6.98 -23.81
CA MET A 121 17.25 6.61 -23.70
C MET A 121 18.02 7.65 -22.87
N LYS A 122 18.46 7.18 -21.69
CA LYS A 122 19.56 7.68 -20.86
C LYS A 122 19.37 9.01 -20.14
N GLN A 123 19.06 8.90 -18.84
CA GLN A 123 19.87 9.56 -17.82
C GLN A 123 19.79 8.73 -16.53
N GLU A 124 20.90 8.08 -16.15
CA GLU A 124 21.09 7.57 -14.79
C GLU A 124 21.37 8.78 -13.89
N PRO A 125 20.59 9.03 -12.83
CA PRO A 125 21.06 9.85 -11.74
C PRO A 125 21.98 8.99 -10.84
N GLU A 126 23.15 9.55 -10.55
CA GLU A 126 24.18 9.03 -9.65
C GLU A 126 23.59 8.47 -8.35
N THR A 127 24.18 7.36 -7.90
CA THR A 127 23.86 6.70 -6.65
C THR A 127 24.28 7.58 -5.47
N GLU A 128 23.39 8.43 -4.98
CA GLU A 128 23.44 8.88 -3.59
C GLU A 128 23.09 7.68 -2.71
N VAL A 129 24.10 7.15 -2.03
CA VAL A 129 23.94 6.17 -0.97
C VAL A 129 23.15 6.86 0.16
N ILE A 130 21.83 6.67 0.17
CA ILE A 130 21.00 7.05 1.31
C ILE A 130 21.41 6.14 2.47
N GLN A 131 22.28 6.68 3.32
CA GLN A 131 22.75 6.06 4.55
C GLN A 131 21.59 6.08 5.56
N TRP A 132 20.86 4.97 5.66
CA TRP A 132 19.89 4.74 6.74
C TRP A 132 20.67 4.50 8.03
N GLU A 133 20.99 5.58 8.74
CA GLU A 133 21.54 5.48 10.09
C GLU A 133 20.45 4.98 11.06
N ASN A 134 20.77 3.82 11.64
CA ASN A 134 19.96 3.03 12.53
C ASN A 134 20.00 3.65 13.95
N ILE A 135 18.91 4.28 14.37
CA ILE A 135 18.83 4.96 15.68
C ILE A 135 18.50 3.97 16.83
N ASN A 136 18.66 2.66 16.62
CA ASN A 136 18.65 1.70 17.72
C ASN A 136 20.09 1.30 18.08
N SER A 137 20.75 2.15 18.86
CA SER A 137 21.91 1.76 19.67
C SER A 137 21.90 2.54 20.97
N VAL A 138 21.38 1.87 22.00
CA VAL A 138 21.62 2.19 23.41
C VAL A 138 23.10 1.88 23.73
N PRO A 139 23.69 2.58 24.72
CA PRO A 139 24.39 1.82 25.74
C PRO A 139 23.94 2.18 27.17
N ALA A 140 24.01 1.16 28.01
CA ALA A 140 23.74 1.17 29.44
C ALA A 140 24.85 1.86 30.25
N ASP A 141 24.57 2.01 31.56
CA ASP A 141 25.43 2.41 32.70
C ASP A 141 25.52 3.94 32.94
N ASN A 142 25.27 4.53 34.12
CA ASN A 142 25.49 4.08 35.50
C ASN A 142 24.70 4.93 36.54
N TYR A 143 24.28 4.26 37.62
CA TYR A 143 24.03 4.68 39.02
C TYR A 143 23.71 6.14 39.40
N THR A 144 22.60 6.35 40.13
CA THR A 144 22.67 6.75 41.56
C THR A 144 21.33 6.55 42.28
N ASP A 145 21.42 6.05 43.50
CA ASP A 145 20.36 5.69 44.43
C ASP A 145 19.40 6.83 44.78
N GLN A 146 18.11 6.53 44.88
CA GLN A 146 17.33 7.04 46.02
C GLN A 146 16.10 6.17 46.30
N ASP A 147 16.28 5.31 47.30
CA ASP A 147 15.24 4.62 48.03
C ASP A 147 14.50 5.62 48.92
N ASN A 148 13.18 5.75 48.73
CA ASN A 148 12.24 6.37 49.68
C ASN A 148 10.82 5.89 49.36
N THR A 149 10.52 4.67 49.81
CA THR A 149 9.14 4.23 50.14
C THR A 149 8.89 4.67 51.60
N PRO A 150 7.70 5.08 52.08
CA PRO A 150 6.42 4.43 51.76
C PRO A 150 5.14 5.31 51.74
N ASN A 151 4.11 4.89 50.99
CA ASN A 151 2.81 4.69 51.63
C ASN A 151 1.82 3.84 50.83
N VAL A 152 1.10 3.03 51.59
CA VAL A 152 0.00 2.13 51.22
C VAL A 152 -1.24 2.93 50.84
N ALA A 153 -1.84 2.66 49.68
CA ALA A 153 -3.29 2.69 49.49
C ALA A 153 -3.66 1.95 48.20
N ALA A 154 -4.66 1.08 48.31
CA ALA A 154 -5.21 0.24 47.25
C ALA A 154 -5.39 0.98 45.92
N SER A 155 -4.69 0.52 44.88
CA SER A 155 -5.08 0.86 43.50
C SER A 155 -6.29 0.00 43.16
N THR A 156 -7.46 0.48 43.58
CA THR A 156 -8.74 0.10 43.01
C THR A 156 -8.57 0.08 41.50
N VAL A 157 -8.81 -1.07 40.88
CA VAL A 157 -9.06 -1.19 39.44
C VAL A 157 -10.35 -0.43 39.17
N ILE A 158 -10.23 0.89 39.05
CA ILE A 158 -11.24 1.74 38.45
C ILE A 158 -11.02 1.57 36.95
N PRO A 159 -11.94 0.92 36.20
CA PRO A 159 -11.90 1.02 34.75
C PRO A 159 -11.88 2.52 34.40
N PRO A 160 -11.10 2.98 33.42
CA PRO A 160 -11.02 4.40 33.11
C PRO A 160 -12.46 4.86 32.91
N ILE A 161 -12.84 5.84 33.72
CA ILE A 161 -14.11 6.53 33.69
C ILE A 161 -14.27 7.00 32.24
N MET A 162 -14.95 6.21 31.42
CA MET A 162 -15.37 6.61 30.08
C MET A 162 -16.66 7.41 30.26
N GLU A 163 -16.56 8.50 31.03
CA GLU A 163 -17.59 9.52 31.09
C GLU A 163 -17.58 10.25 29.75
N ASP A 164 -18.63 9.98 28.98
CA ASP A 164 -19.19 10.83 27.93
C ASP A 164 -18.24 11.30 26.83
N VAL A 165 -17.42 10.40 26.29
CA VAL A 165 -16.93 10.58 24.92
C VAL A 165 -18.15 10.47 23.99
N PRO A 166 -18.54 11.55 23.27
CA PRO A 166 -19.70 11.50 22.39
C PRO A 166 -19.59 10.32 21.44
N SER A 167 -20.68 9.57 21.23
CA SER A 167 -20.66 8.35 20.41
C SER A 167 -20.03 8.55 19.01
N GLY A 168 -20.07 9.78 18.47
CA GLY A 168 -19.40 10.15 17.23
C GLY A 168 -17.86 10.22 17.32
N VAL A 169 -17.31 10.67 18.45
CA VAL A 169 -15.87 10.68 18.71
C VAL A 169 -15.34 9.26 18.87
N MET A 170 -16.06 8.41 19.62
CA MET A 170 -15.72 6.99 19.75
C MET A 170 -15.71 6.27 18.41
N LEU A 171 -16.71 6.51 17.55
CA LEU A 171 -16.74 5.95 16.19
C LEU A 171 -15.55 6.42 15.35
N THR A 172 -15.15 7.68 15.49
CA THR A 172 -13.99 8.25 14.79
C THR A 172 -12.69 7.61 15.27
N ILE A 173 -12.53 7.43 16.58
CA ILE A 173 -11.39 6.73 17.18
C ILE A 173 -11.30 5.30 16.61
N THR A 174 -12.39 4.54 16.60
CA THR A 174 -12.39 3.18 16.05
C THR A 174 -12.04 3.15 14.56
N LYS A 175 -12.55 4.10 13.75
CA LYS A 175 -12.19 4.19 12.33
C LYS A 175 -10.70 4.45 12.13
N LEU A 176 -10.12 5.37 12.91
CA LEU A 176 -8.70 5.69 12.85
C LEU A 176 -7.85 4.50 13.28
N GLN A 177 -8.24 3.79 14.33
CA GLN A 177 -7.57 2.55 14.77
C GLN A 177 -7.56 1.50 13.65
N CYS A 178 -8.70 1.21 13.01
CA CYS A 178 -8.74 0.27 11.90
C CYS A 178 -7.89 0.71 10.69
N LEU A 179 -7.85 2.02 10.39
CA LEU A 179 -7.00 2.54 9.32
C LEU A 179 -5.52 2.39 9.66
N LEU A 180 -5.14 2.68 10.90
CA LEU A 180 -3.77 2.54 11.39
C LEU A 180 -3.33 1.07 11.31
N GLU A 181 -4.13 0.15 11.81
CA GLU A 181 -3.89 -1.30 11.73
C GLU A 181 -3.75 -1.75 10.27
N SER A 182 -4.68 -1.33 9.40
CA SER A 182 -4.61 -1.68 7.97
C SER A 182 -3.35 -1.13 7.28
N LYS A 183 -2.89 0.06 7.68
CA LYS A 183 -1.63 0.62 7.18
C LYS A 183 -0.43 -0.14 7.71
N GLN A 184 -0.45 -0.53 8.98
CA GLN A 184 0.62 -1.31 9.60
C GLN A 184 0.77 -2.68 8.93
N GLU A 185 -0.33 -3.42 8.72
CA GLU A 185 -0.30 -4.69 7.97
C GLU A 185 0.28 -4.52 6.56
N ARG A 186 -0.04 -3.40 5.90
CA ARG A 186 0.47 -3.09 4.56
C ARG A 186 1.97 -2.82 4.57
N ILE A 187 2.48 -2.13 5.59
CA ILE A 187 3.91 -1.87 5.76
C ILE A 187 4.64 -3.21 5.95
N GLU A 188 4.19 -4.06 6.88
CA GLU A 188 4.84 -5.35 7.11
C GLU A 188 4.82 -6.26 5.88
N ALA A 189 3.76 -6.21 5.07
CA ALA A 189 3.71 -6.98 3.82
C ALA A 189 4.74 -6.48 2.81
N LEU A 190 4.96 -5.17 2.72
CA LEU A 190 5.97 -4.58 1.86
C LEU A 190 7.39 -4.86 2.37
N GLU A 191 7.61 -4.85 3.68
CA GLU A 191 8.90 -5.20 4.29
C GLU A 191 9.30 -6.64 3.98
N ARG A 192 8.37 -7.59 4.10
CA ARG A 192 8.60 -8.99 3.68
C ARG A 192 8.94 -9.07 2.20
N GLN A 193 8.20 -8.37 1.34
CA GLN A 193 8.49 -8.34 -0.10
C GLN A 193 9.89 -7.77 -0.42
N VAL A 194 10.32 -6.74 0.31
CA VAL A 194 11.66 -6.18 0.15
C VAL A 194 12.73 -7.17 0.58
N GLN A 195 12.51 -7.92 1.68
CA GLN A 195 13.42 -8.97 2.12
C GLN A 195 13.56 -10.08 1.07
N ASP A 196 12.45 -10.58 0.53
CA ASP A 196 12.46 -11.60 -0.53
C ASP A 196 13.26 -11.12 -1.75
N LEU A 197 13.04 -9.87 -2.20
CA LEU A 197 13.78 -9.29 -3.33
C LEU A 197 15.27 -9.09 -3.02
N GLN A 198 15.62 -8.78 -1.77
CA GLN A 198 17.01 -8.69 -1.34
C GLN A 198 17.70 -10.06 -1.33
N GLU A 199 16.99 -11.12 -0.96
CA GLU A 199 17.46 -12.50 -1.07
C GLU A 199 17.69 -12.91 -2.52
N ASP A 200 16.72 -12.67 -3.39
CA ASP A 200 16.85 -12.93 -4.83
C ASP A 200 18.05 -12.18 -5.43
N ARG A 201 18.23 -10.90 -5.06
CA ARG A 201 19.39 -10.11 -5.51
C ARG A 201 20.71 -10.72 -5.04
N ARG A 202 20.79 -11.19 -3.80
CA ARG A 202 21.99 -11.87 -3.26
C ARG A 202 22.26 -13.17 -4.00
N PHE A 203 21.23 -13.96 -4.23
CA PHE A 203 21.31 -15.22 -4.96
C PHE A 203 21.81 -15.01 -6.40
N LEU A 204 21.25 -14.05 -7.13
CA LEU A 204 21.68 -13.72 -8.48
C LEU A 204 23.13 -13.21 -8.52
N ARG A 205 23.54 -12.38 -7.56
CA ARG A 205 24.93 -11.93 -7.44
C ARG A 205 25.90 -13.10 -7.24
N SER A 206 25.55 -14.04 -6.35
CA SER A 206 26.37 -15.23 -6.12
C SER A 206 26.46 -16.13 -7.37
N GLN A 207 25.36 -16.29 -8.12
CA GLN A 207 25.40 -17.02 -9.39
C GLN A 207 26.32 -16.36 -10.42
N ILE A 208 26.24 -15.03 -10.55
CA ILE A 208 27.13 -14.27 -11.44
C ILE A 208 28.58 -14.48 -11.03
N GLU A 209 28.90 -14.33 -9.74
CA GLU A 209 30.25 -14.53 -9.22
C GLU A 209 30.78 -15.94 -9.50
N ASN A 210 29.97 -16.98 -9.27
CA ASN A 210 30.37 -18.36 -9.54
C ASN A 210 30.67 -18.60 -11.03
N LEU A 211 29.82 -18.08 -11.92
CA LEU A 211 30.02 -18.22 -13.36
C LEU A 211 31.23 -17.41 -13.85
N THR A 212 31.38 -16.17 -13.39
CA THR A 212 32.53 -15.32 -13.72
C THR A 212 33.83 -15.89 -13.16
N GLY A 213 33.82 -16.44 -11.95
CA GLY A 213 34.95 -17.15 -11.35
C GLY A 213 35.34 -18.39 -12.17
N ALA A 214 34.37 -19.21 -12.56
CA ALA A 214 34.61 -20.37 -13.43
C ALA A 214 35.19 -19.96 -14.79
N LEU A 215 34.64 -18.92 -15.43
CA LEU A 215 35.17 -18.34 -16.67
C LEU A 215 36.60 -17.82 -16.50
N SER A 216 36.89 -17.14 -15.40
CA SER A 216 38.23 -16.62 -15.10
C SER A 216 39.25 -17.76 -14.91
N THR A 217 38.91 -18.83 -14.19
CA THR A 217 39.79 -20.00 -14.06
C THR A 217 40.03 -20.71 -15.39
N HIS A 218 39.03 -20.75 -16.27
CA HIS A 218 39.16 -21.33 -17.61
C HIS A 218 40.04 -20.47 -18.53
N VAL A 219 39.89 -19.14 -18.48
CA VAL A 219 40.74 -18.20 -19.24
C VAL A 219 42.20 -18.27 -18.77
N CYS A 220 42.47 -18.39 -17.47
CA CYS A 220 43.84 -18.56 -16.98
C CYS A 220 44.46 -19.91 -17.38
N ARG A 221 43.67 -20.98 -17.52
CA ARG A 221 44.18 -22.30 -17.93
C ARG A 221 44.53 -22.38 -19.41
N GLY A 222 43.80 -21.66 -20.27
CA GLY A 222 44.05 -21.64 -21.72
C GLY A 222 45.32 -20.88 -22.13
N VAL A 223 45.81 -19.96 -21.30
CA VAL A 223 47.00 -19.14 -21.62
C VAL A 223 48.32 -19.86 -21.27
N SER A 224 48.29 -20.89 -20.41
CA SER A 224 49.50 -21.64 -20.03
C SER A 224 49.92 -22.71 -21.06
N ASP A 225 49.00 -23.17 -21.91
CA ASP A 225 49.28 -24.24 -22.89
C ASP A 225 49.80 -23.72 -24.25
N GLU A 226 49.81 -22.40 -24.46
CA GLU A 226 50.24 -21.75 -25.73
C GLU A 226 51.64 -21.10 -25.65
N ALA A 227 52.47 -21.48 -24.68
CA ALA A 227 53.84 -20.96 -24.54
C ALA A 227 54.96 -21.98 -24.84
N THR A 228 54.63 -23.23 -25.18
CA THR A 228 55.62 -24.28 -25.47
C THR A 228 55.33 -24.94 -26.80
N GLY A 229 55.67 -24.28 -27.91
CA GLY A 229 55.50 -24.93 -29.21
C GLY A 229 55.89 -24.10 -30.42
N LYS A 230 57.19 -23.84 -30.59
CA LYS A 230 57.98 -24.14 -31.82
C LYS A 230 59.28 -23.35 -31.79
N SER A 231 60.38 -24.10 -31.63
CA SER A 231 61.74 -23.72 -32.02
C SER A 231 62.15 -24.59 -33.21
#